data_AF-A0A2E9CCY3-F1
#
_entry.id   AF-A0A2E9CCY3-F1
#
_cell.length_a   1.000
_cell.length_b   1.000
_cell.length_c   1.000
_cell.angle_alpha   90.00
_cell.angle_beta   90.00
_cell.angle_gamma   90.00
#
_symmetry.space_group_name_H-M   'P 1'
#
loop_
_entity.id
_entity.type
_entity.pdbx_description
1 polymer ?
#
loop_
_entity_poly.entity_id
_entity_poly.type
_entity_poly.pdbx_seq_one_letter_code
_entity_poly.pdbx_strand_id
1 'polypeptide(L)'
;MQPTQPMQQFSQQPAPQMMGAPQQVVYVTQGKPKSKVPWVAVALIIVSLFLPYISFFGESVSGFEMMGVVGEIADLGSEDSGDGSGDSGDSGDSADLPIEFVFFGIAALMVGLSPFVFLLSAIISSIVLGAGKSPKVMGILHLGYAIIFLIVAAIGTIDAGILGSWSMYDLTGFGFYVGAFASGLLLVE
;
A
#
# COMPACT_ATOMS: atom_id res chain seq x y z
N MET A 1 63.18 77.81 -37.07
CA MET A 1 61.81 78.30 -36.80
C MET A 1 60.96 77.08 -36.48
N GLN A 2 60.52 76.94 -35.22
CA GLN A 2 59.52 75.96 -34.83
C GLN A 2 58.13 76.46 -35.26
N PRO A 3 57.27 75.56 -35.73
CA PRO A 3 55.85 75.64 -35.46
C PRO A 3 55.41 74.40 -34.67
N THR A 4 54.86 74.65 -33.48
CA THR A 4 53.98 73.77 -32.71
C THR A 4 52.81 73.28 -33.56
N GLN A 5 52.48 71.99 -33.47
CA GLN A 5 51.16 71.49 -33.85
C GLN A 5 50.61 70.46 -32.83
N PRO A 6 49.27 70.42 -32.68
CA PRO A 6 48.59 70.09 -31.43
C PRO A 6 48.36 68.59 -31.19
N MET A 7 48.27 68.21 -29.91
CA MET A 7 47.78 66.91 -29.47
C MET A 7 46.35 66.68 -30.01
N GLN A 8 46.21 65.67 -30.86
CA GLN A 8 44.90 65.16 -31.26
C GLN A 8 44.33 64.36 -30.09
N GLN A 9 43.30 64.96 -29.49
CA GLN A 9 42.44 64.39 -28.47
C GLN A 9 41.75 63.16 -29.08
N PHE A 10 42.13 61.96 -28.64
CA PHE A 10 41.39 60.74 -28.95
C PHE A 10 39.98 60.88 -28.38
N SER A 11 39.01 61.17 -29.24
CA SER A 11 37.60 61.03 -28.93
C SER A 11 37.34 59.56 -28.63
N GLN A 12 37.06 59.25 -27.36
CA GLN A 12 36.49 57.97 -26.97
C GLN A 12 35.14 57.84 -27.67
N GLN A 13 35.07 57.02 -28.72
CA GLN A 13 33.81 56.46 -29.18
C GLN A 13 33.21 55.65 -28.03
N PRO A 14 31.95 55.87 -27.64
CA PRO A 14 31.28 54.96 -26.72
C PRO A 14 31.17 53.62 -27.42
N ALA A 15 31.85 52.59 -26.89
CA ALA A 15 31.62 51.23 -27.33
C ALA A 15 30.13 50.92 -27.12
N PRO A 16 29.41 50.37 -28.13
CA PRO A 16 28.04 49.94 -27.94
C PRO A 16 28.03 48.92 -26.80
N GLN A 17 27.26 49.24 -25.76
CA GLN A 17 26.94 48.34 -24.66
C GLN A 17 26.41 47.04 -25.28
N MET A 18 27.25 46.01 -25.31
CA MET A 18 26.79 44.66 -25.60
C MET A 18 25.92 44.26 -24.41
N MET A 19 24.63 44.55 -24.58
CA MET A 19 23.52 44.09 -23.77
C MET A 19 23.75 42.61 -23.50
N GLY A 20 24.09 42.30 -22.24
CA GLY A 20 24.45 40.96 -21.82
C GLY A 20 23.37 39.99 -22.27
N ALA A 21 23.75 39.05 -23.13
CA ALA A 21 22.93 37.88 -23.39
C ALA A 21 22.54 37.31 -22.02
N PRO A 22 21.24 37.08 -21.73
CA PRO A 22 20.86 36.46 -20.48
C PRO A 22 21.58 35.12 -20.42
N GLN A 23 22.52 34.96 -19.49
CA GLN A 23 23.10 33.67 -19.22
C GLN A 23 21.94 32.77 -18.81
N GLN A 24 21.55 31.85 -19.70
CA GLN A 24 20.67 30.77 -19.34
C GLN A 24 21.42 29.95 -18.29
N VAL A 25 21.11 30.22 -17.03
CA VAL A 25 21.45 29.33 -15.93
C VAL A 25 20.67 28.06 -16.22
N VAL A 26 21.34 27.10 -16.86
CA VAL A 26 20.84 25.74 -16.99
C VAL A 26 20.80 25.21 -15.56
N TYR A 27 19.64 25.30 -14.93
CA TYR A 27 19.35 24.52 -13.74
C TYR A 27 19.46 23.07 -14.19
N VAL A 28 20.61 22.45 -13.96
CA VAL A 28 20.72 21.01 -13.97
C VAL A 28 19.80 20.58 -12.85
N THR A 29 18.57 20.18 -13.18
CA THR A 29 17.69 19.48 -12.26
C THR A 29 18.45 18.22 -11.88
N GLN A 30 19.22 18.32 -10.80
CA GLN A 30 19.96 17.21 -10.23
C GLN A 30 18.88 16.23 -9.79
N GLY A 31 18.64 15.21 -10.63
CA GLY A 31 17.58 14.23 -10.40
C GLY A 31 17.75 13.69 -8.99
N LYS A 32 16.75 13.93 -8.14
CA LYS A 32 16.77 13.52 -6.74
C LYS A 32 17.10 12.02 -6.71
N PRO A 33 18.13 11.58 -5.96
CA PRO A 33 18.54 10.18 -5.95
C PRO A 33 17.33 9.31 -5.58
N LYS A 34 17.05 8.31 -6.43
CA LYS A 34 15.88 7.45 -6.24
C LYS A 34 16.06 6.63 -4.96
N SER A 35 15.21 6.88 -3.97
CA SER A 35 15.24 6.17 -2.68
C SER A 35 15.09 4.66 -2.87
N LYS A 36 15.86 3.90 -2.08
CA LYS A 36 15.75 2.43 -2.02
C LYS A 36 14.67 1.95 -1.04
N VAL A 37 14.09 2.86 -0.25
CA VAL A 37 13.08 2.54 0.77
C VAL A 37 11.86 1.81 0.20
N PRO A 38 11.32 2.16 -0.98
CA PRO A 38 10.20 1.40 -1.56
C PRO A 38 10.53 -0.06 -1.90
N TRP A 39 11.80 -0.38 -2.19
CA TRP A 39 12.22 -1.77 -2.40
C TRP A 39 12.27 -2.56 -1.10
N VAL A 40 12.63 -1.93 0.01
CA VAL A 40 12.55 -2.53 1.35
C VAL A 40 11.09 -2.82 1.70
N ALA A 41 10.18 -1.91 1.35
CA ALA A 41 8.73 -2.11 1.54
C ALA A 41 8.25 -3.39 0.85
N VAL A 42 8.56 -3.55 -0.45
CA VAL A 42 8.22 -4.75 -1.23
C VAL A 42 8.77 -6.01 -0.57
N ALA A 43 10.05 -5.99 -0.16
CA ALA A 43 10.68 -7.13 0.49
C ALA A 43 9.97 -7.49 1.80
N LEU A 44 9.63 -6.51 2.63
CA LEU A 44 8.90 -6.74 3.88
C LEU A 44 7.50 -7.30 3.65
N ILE A 45 6.78 -6.81 2.63
CA ILE A 45 5.46 -7.36 2.26
C ILE A 45 5.59 -8.83 1.85
N ILE A 46 6.58 -9.19 1.03
CA ILE A 46 6.78 -10.60 0.63
C ILE A 46 7.19 -11.46 1.82
N VAL A 47 8.13 -11.00 2.63
CA VAL A 47 8.56 -11.72 3.85
C VAL A 47 7.40 -11.92 4.81
N SER A 48 6.48 -10.95 4.90
CA SER A 48 5.32 -11.05 5.79
C SER A 48 4.42 -12.25 5.50
N LEU A 49 4.34 -12.69 4.24
CA LEU A 49 3.52 -13.85 3.86
C LEU A 49 4.01 -15.17 4.49
N PHE A 50 5.29 -15.24 4.87
CA PHE A 50 5.86 -16.39 5.60
C PHE A 50 5.68 -16.29 7.12
N LEU A 51 5.17 -15.15 7.61
CA LEU A 51 4.96 -14.90 9.03
C LEU A 51 3.51 -15.24 9.42
N PRO A 52 3.22 -15.49 10.71
CA PRO A 52 1.88 -15.69 11.24
C PRO A 52 0.89 -14.59 10.87
N TYR A 53 -0.17 -14.95 10.13
CA TYR A 53 -1.29 -14.06 9.78
C TYR A 53 -2.47 -14.25 10.72
N ILE A 54 -2.69 -15.47 11.19
CA ILE A 54 -3.58 -15.78 12.31
C ILE A 54 -2.72 -16.39 13.41
N SER A 55 -2.99 -15.98 14.66
CA SER A 55 -2.30 -16.48 15.83
C SER A 55 -3.30 -16.61 16.97
N PHE A 56 -3.55 -17.84 17.43
CA PHE A 56 -4.52 -18.11 18.48
C PHE A 56 -4.03 -19.26 19.37
N PHE A 57 -4.00 -19.03 20.69
CA PHE A 57 -3.53 -20.00 21.70
C PHE A 57 -2.18 -20.68 21.40
N GLY A 58 -1.26 -19.99 20.71
CA GLY A 58 0.07 -20.51 20.37
C GLY A 58 0.12 -21.33 19.08
N GLU A 59 -1.04 -21.58 18.46
CA GLU A 59 -1.11 -22.06 17.08
C GLU A 59 -1.12 -20.85 16.13
N SER A 60 -0.47 -21.00 14.99
CA SER A 60 -0.37 -19.93 14.01
C SER A 60 -0.48 -20.46 12.59
N VAL A 61 -1.15 -19.69 11.74
CA VAL A 61 -1.23 -19.96 10.31
C VAL A 61 -0.53 -18.83 9.58
N SER A 62 0.44 -19.16 8.73
CA SER A 62 1.15 -18.18 7.91
C SER A 62 0.28 -17.64 6.77
N GLY A 63 0.67 -16.50 6.20
CA GLY A 63 -0.04 -15.94 5.04
C GLY A 63 -0.11 -16.91 3.85
N PHE A 64 0.94 -17.69 3.58
CA PHE A 64 0.92 -18.70 2.52
C PHE A 64 0.01 -19.89 2.82
N GLU A 65 0.01 -20.38 4.06
CA GLU A 65 -0.91 -21.45 4.47
C GLU A 65 -2.36 -20.97 4.39
N MET A 66 -2.64 -19.72 4.79
CA MET A 66 -3.94 -19.09 4.64
C MET A 66 -4.41 -19.08 3.18
N MET A 67 -3.53 -18.83 2.21
CA MET A 67 -3.90 -18.91 0.79
C MET A 67 -4.34 -20.32 0.38
N GLY A 68 -3.69 -21.36 0.91
CA GLY A 68 -4.08 -22.74 0.69
C GLY A 68 -5.46 -23.04 1.28
N VAL A 69 -5.69 -22.65 2.53
CA VAL A 69 -6.99 -22.81 3.22
C VAL A 69 -8.12 -22.11 2.46
N VAL A 70 -7.89 -20.86 2.00
CA VAL A 70 -8.88 -20.12 1.21
C VAL A 70 -9.15 -20.78 -0.13
N GLY A 71 -8.13 -21.35 -0.77
CA GLY A 71 -8.28 -22.13 -2.01
C GLY A 71 -9.15 -23.37 -1.81
N GLU A 72 -8.89 -24.14 -0.75
CA GLU A 72 -9.69 -25.32 -0.40
C GLU A 72 -11.15 -24.97 -0.12
N ILE A 73 -11.41 -23.88 0.62
CA ILE A 73 -12.77 -23.41 0.89
C ILE A 73 -13.48 -23.00 -0.42
N ALA A 74 -12.77 -22.36 -1.35
CA ALA A 74 -13.33 -21.95 -2.64
C ALA A 74 -13.68 -23.18 -3.51
N ASP A 75 -12.84 -24.21 -3.49
CA ASP A 75 -13.06 -25.46 -4.22
C ASP A 75 -14.30 -26.19 -3.66
N LEU A 76 -14.43 -26.35 -2.33
CA LEU A 76 -15.60 -26.97 -1.69
C LEU A 76 -16.91 -26.22 -2.02
N GLY A 77 -16.88 -24.90 -2.08
CA GLY A 77 -18.04 -24.10 -2.48
C GLY A 77 -18.42 -24.26 -3.96
N SER A 78 -17.46 -24.60 -4.81
CA SER A 78 -17.69 -24.83 -6.23
C SER A 78 -18.28 -26.22 -6.53
N GLU A 79 -17.95 -27.22 -5.70
CA GLU A 79 -18.46 -28.60 -5.82
C GLU A 79 -19.94 -28.74 -5.39
N ASP A 80 -20.42 -27.86 -4.50
CA ASP A 80 -21.82 -27.83 -4.02
C ASP A 80 -22.77 -26.99 -4.90
N SER A 81 -22.24 -26.32 -5.94
CA SER A 81 -23.04 -25.48 -6.86
C SER A 81 -23.84 -26.27 -7.90
N GLY A 82 -24.10 -27.55 -7.63
CA GLY A 82 -24.48 -28.58 -8.60
C GLY A 82 -25.77 -29.35 -8.32
N ASP A 83 -26.71 -28.87 -7.51
CA ASP A 83 -28.11 -29.35 -7.55
C ASP A 83 -29.05 -28.39 -6.79
N GLY A 84 -30.26 -28.17 -7.30
CA GLY A 84 -31.29 -27.45 -6.55
C GLY A 84 -32.05 -26.38 -7.32
N SER A 85 -32.77 -26.78 -8.37
CA SER A 85 -34.03 -26.10 -8.71
C SER A 85 -35.01 -26.34 -7.56
N GLY A 86 -35.22 -25.35 -6.70
CA GLY A 86 -36.07 -25.46 -5.51
C GLY A 86 -36.82 -24.17 -5.23
N ASP A 87 -38.02 -24.08 -5.80
CA ASP A 87 -39.08 -23.19 -5.33
C ASP A 87 -39.35 -23.44 -3.83
N SER A 88 -39.26 -22.40 -2.99
CA SER A 88 -39.94 -22.36 -1.69
C SER A 88 -40.02 -20.91 -1.21
N GLY A 89 -41.18 -20.30 -1.38
CA GLY A 89 -41.60 -19.24 -0.46
C GLY A 89 -41.78 -19.84 0.93
N ASP A 90 -40.99 -19.39 1.89
CA ASP A 90 -41.38 -19.34 3.29
C ASP A 90 -40.64 -18.18 3.93
N SER A 91 -41.41 -17.25 4.51
CA SER A 91 -40.92 -16.07 5.20
C SER A 91 -40.52 -16.50 6.61
N GLY A 92 -39.52 -17.36 6.70
CA GLY A 92 -38.98 -17.85 7.95
C GLY A 92 -38.17 -16.74 8.64
N ASP A 93 -38.59 -16.39 9.84
CA ASP A 93 -37.94 -15.52 10.83
C ASP A 93 -36.44 -15.34 10.55
N SER A 94 -36.07 -14.19 9.96
CA SER A 94 -34.67 -13.82 9.82
C SER A 94 -34.18 -13.55 11.22
N ALA A 95 -33.49 -14.51 11.82
CA ALA A 95 -32.74 -14.27 13.04
C ALA A 95 -31.75 -13.14 12.74
N ASP A 96 -32.09 -11.93 13.15
CA ASP A 96 -31.24 -10.75 13.01
C ASP A 96 -29.92 -11.07 13.71
N LEU A 97 -28.89 -11.35 12.91
CA LEU A 97 -27.55 -11.55 13.43
C LEU A 97 -27.08 -10.24 14.07
N PRO A 98 -26.51 -10.29 15.29
CA PRO A 98 -25.94 -9.09 15.89
C PRO A 98 -24.93 -8.46 14.93
N ILE A 99 -24.96 -7.14 14.82
CA ILE A 99 -24.12 -6.42 13.87
C ILE A 99 -22.63 -6.71 14.11
N GLU A 100 -22.24 -6.94 15.36
CA GLU A 100 -20.90 -7.32 15.77
C GLU A 100 -20.43 -8.62 15.11
N PHE A 101 -21.31 -9.63 15.01
CA PHE A 101 -21.01 -10.88 14.32
C PHE A 101 -20.81 -10.67 12.82
N VAL A 102 -21.59 -9.76 12.20
CA VAL A 102 -21.44 -9.42 10.78
C VAL A 102 -20.08 -8.74 10.54
N PHE A 103 -19.71 -7.75 11.36
CA PHE A 103 -18.42 -7.06 11.24
C PHE A 103 -17.25 -7.99 11.57
N PHE A 104 -17.39 -8.88 12.54
CA PHE A 104 -16.37 -9.91 12.82
C PHE A 104 -16.15 -10.81 11.60
N GLY A 105 -17.23 -11.27 10.95
CA GLY A 105 -17.16 -12.07 9.74
C GLY A 105 -16.51 -11.33 8.56
N ILE A 106 -16.85 -10.04 8.37
CA ILE A 106 -16.21 -9.20 7.36
C ILE A 106 -14.71 -9.05 7.66
N ALA A 107 -14.33 -8.79 8.91
CA ALA A 107 -12.92 -8.71 9.30
C ALA A 107 -12.19 -10.04 9.07
N ALA A 108 -12.84 -11.18 9.33
CA ALA A 108 -12.27 -12.51 9.09
C ALA A 108 -12.03 -12.74 7.58
N LEU A 109 -12.98 -12.36 6.73
CA LEU A 109 -12.81 -12.41 5.28
C LEU A 109 -11.69 -11.48 4.79
N MET A 110 -11.56 -10.28 5.36
CA MET A 110 -10.43 -9.41 5.07
C MET A 110 -9.12 -10.11 5.43
N VAL A 111 -8.96 -10.63 6.65
CA VAL A 111 -7.72 -11.32 7.02
C VAL A 111 -7.45 -12.53 6.11
N GLY A 112 -8.47 -13.33 5.77
CA GLY A 112 -8.34 -14.46 4.86
C GLY A 112 -7.88 -14.07 3.45
N LEU A 113 -8.40 -12.98 2.90
CA LEU A 113 -8.03 -12.50 1.55
C LEU A 113 -6.74 -11.67 1.55
N SER A 114 -6.28 -11.20 2.70
CA SER A 114 -5.13 -10.30 2.82
C SER A 114 -3.83 -10.83 2.21
N PRO A 115 -3.45 -12.13 2.27
CA PRO A 115 -2.24 -12.60 1.61
C PRO A 115 -2.25 -12.36 0.10
N PHE A 116 -3.41 -12.53 -0.55
CA PHE A 116 -3.58 -12.28 -1.99
C PHE A 116 -3.48 -10.78 -2.29
N VAL A 117 -4.13 -9.93 -1.50
CA VAL A 117 -4.08 -8.46 -1.64
C VAL A 117 -2.65 -7.95 -1.47
N PHE A 118 -1.93 -8.47 -0.48
CA PHE A 118 -0.57 -8.03 -0.14
C PHE A 118 0.42 -8.51 -1.21
N LEU A 119 0.29 -9.75 -1.67
CA LEU A 119 1.10 -10.29 -2.76
C LEU A 119 0.89 -9.48 -4.05
N LEU A 120 -0.37 -9.19 -4.41
CA LEU A 120 -0.69 -8.37 -5.57
C LEU A 120 -0.09 -6.96 -5.45
N SER A 121 -0.19 -6.36 -4.26
CA SER A 121 0.42 -5.07 -3.96
C SER A 121 1.95 -5.09 -4.15
N ALA A 122 2.62 -6.13 -3.68
CA ALA A 122 4.06 -6.29 -3.85
C ALA A 122 4.45 -6.44 -5.33
N ILE A 123 3.71 -7.24 -6.10
CA ILE A 123 3.96 -7.45 -7.54
C ILE A 123 3.79 -6.13 -8.31
N ILE A 124 2.66 -5.45 -8.14
CA ILE A 124 2.38 -4.19 -8.83
C ILE A 124 3.43 -3.14 -8.44
N SER A 125 3.74 -3.01 -7.15
CA SER A 125 4.74 -2.06 -6.67
C SER A 125 6.13 -2.36 -7.24
N SER A 126 6.52 -3.64 -7.35
CA SER A 126 7.79 -4.06 -7.95
C SER A 126 7.89 -3.66 -9.43
N ILE A 127 6.83 -3.90 -10.20
CA ILE A 127 6.77 -3.54 -11.63
C ILE A 127 6.87 -2.02 -11.79
N VAL A 128 6.10 -1.27 -11.00
CA VAL A 128 6.09 0.20 -11.04
C VAL A 128 7.47 0.76 -10.68
N LEU A 129 8.12 0.24 -9.63
CA LEU A 129 9.46 0.63 -9.24
C LEU A 129 10.51 0.32 -10.29
N GLY A 130 10.45 -0.89 -10.88
CA GLY A 130 11.31 -1.34 -11.97
C GLY A 130 11.15 -0.49 -13.23
N ALA A 131 9.94 -0.03 -13.52
CA ALA A 131 9.63 0.88 -14.61
C ALA A 131 10.03 2.35 -14.34
N GLY A 132 10.72 2.63 -13.24
CA GLY A 132 11.15 3.99 -12.92
C GLY A 132 10.10 4.84 -12.20
N LYS A 133 8.86 4.36 -12.04
CA LYS A 133 7.70 5.11 -11.55
C LYS A 133 7.52 5.03 -10.03
N SER A 134 6.58 5.83 -9.52
CA SER A 134 6.21 5.92 -8.11
C SER A 134 5.16 4.88 -7.71
N PRO A 135 5.40 4.02 -6.70
CA PRO A 135 4.41 3.07 -6.19
C PRO A 135 3.44 3.69 -5.16
N LYS A 136 3.48 5.01 -4.93
CA LYS A 136 2.70 5.70 -3.88
C LYS A 136 1.21 5.35 -3.87
N VAL A 137 0.58 5.33 -5.05
CA VAL A 137 -0.85 4.99 -5.17
C VAL A 137 -1.11 3.57 -4.65
N MET A 138 -0.25 2.61 -5.00
CA MET A 138 -0.37 1.24 -4.50
C MET A 138 -0.15 1.18 -2.98
N GLY A 139 0.79 1.96 -2.46
CA GLY A 139 1.00 2.12 -1.02
C GLY A 139 -0.23 2.66 -0.28
N ILE A 140 -0.91 3.69 -0.83
CA ILE A 140 -2.14 4.25 -0.26
C ILE A 140 -3.27 3.21 -0.26
N LEU A 141 -3.45 2.48 -1.37
CA LEU A 141 -4.49 1.46 -1.46
C LEU A 141 -4.26 0.30 -0.47
N HIS A 142 -3.02 -0.18 -0.37
CA HIS A 142 -2.66 -1.23 0.58
C HIS A 142 -2.83 -0.75 2.02
N LEU A 143 -2.30 0.42 2.36
CA LEU A 143 -2.45 0.97 3.72
C LEU A 143 -3.93 1.24 4.05
N GLY A 144 -4.70 1.71 3.08
CA GLY A 144 -6.15 1.92 3.21
C GLY A 144 -6.89 0.62 3.52
N TYR A 145 -6.53 -0.48 2.86
CA TYR A 145 -7.07 -1.80 3.17
C TYR A 145 -6.80 -2.20 4.64
N ALA A 146 -5.59 -1.99 5.12
CA ALA A 146 -5.23 -2.27 6.51
C ALA A 146 -5.99 -1.39 7.52
N ILE A 147 -6.16 -0.10 7.21
CA ILE A 147 -6.92 0.84 8.05
C ILE A 147 -8.39 0.44 8.11
N ILE A 148 -8.99 0.08 6.97
CA ILE A 148 -10.38 -0.41 6.92
C ILE A 148 -10.50 -1.67 7.78
N PHE A 149 -9.56 -2.61 7.65
CA PHE A 149 -9.53 -3.81 8.51
C PHE A 149 -9.54 -3.45 10.00
N LEU A 150 -8.68 -2.53 10.44
CA LEU A 150 -8.63 -2.13 11.85
C LEU A 150 -9.96 -1.55 12.35
N ILE A 151 -10.63 -0.75 11.54
CA ILE A 151 -11.95 -0.17 11.86
C ILE A 151 -13.00 -1.27 11.96
N VAL A 152 -13.06 -2.15 10.95
CA VAL A 152 -14.04 -3.25 10.89
C VAL A 152 -13.81 -4.22 12.05
N ALA A 153 -12.56 -4.58 12.35
CA ALA A 153 -12.21 -5.46 13.45
C ALA A 153 -12.56 -4.84 14.81
N ALA A 154 -12.37 -3.53 15.00
CA ALA A 154 -12.77 -2.85 16.23
C ALA A 154 -14.29 -2.88 16.46
N ILE A 155 -15.08 -2.66 15.40
CA ILE A 155 -16.55 -2.74 15.46
C ILE A 155 -17.02 -4.19 15.67
N GLY A 156 -16.39 -5.13 14.98
CA GLY A 156 -16.68 -6.56 15.05
C GLY A 156 -16.11 -7.26 16.27
N THR A 157 -16.21 -6.64 17.45
CA THR A 157 -15.79 -7.27 18.70
C THR A 157 -16.95 -8.08 19.27
N ILE A 158 -16.77 -9.39 19.41
CA ILE A 158 -17.78 -10.31 19.96
C ILE A 158 -17.53 -10.50 21.44
N ASP A 159 -18.55 -10.28 22.27
CA ASP A 159 -18.52 -10.60 23.69
C ASP A 159 -18.89 -12.07 23.93
N ALA A 160 -17.92 -12.87 24.35
CA ALA A 160 -18.10 -14.28 24.70
C ALA A 160 -18.37 -14.49 26.21
N GLY A 161 -18.76 -13.43 26.93
CA GLY A 161 -19.14 -13.48 28.34
C GLY A 161 -17.95 -13.82 29.23
N ILE A 162 -17.98 -14.99 29.89
CA ILE A 162 -16.90 -15.40 30.83
C ILE A 162 -15.54 -15.56 30.16
N LEU A 163 -15.51 -15.74 28.84
CA LEU A 163 -14.30 -15.88 28.04
C LEU A 163 -13.72 -14.53 27.59
N GLY A 164 -14.38 -13.42 27.92
CA GLY A 164 -14.00 -12.07 27.50
C GLY A 164 -14.50 -11.71 26.11
N SER A 165 -14.11 -10.53 25.64
CA SER A 165 -14.45 -10.04 24.30
C SER A 165 -13.28 -10.26 23.34
N TRP A 166 -13.60 -10.73 22.13
CA TRP A 166 -12.61 -11.08 21.12
C TRP A 166 -12.96 -10.40 19.80
N SER A 167 -11.93 -9.90 19.14
CA SER A 167 -12.04 -9.32 17.81
C SER A 167 -11.06 -10.02 16.86
N MET A 168 -11.27 -9.83 15.55
CA MET A 168 -10.27 -10.28 14.59
C MET A 168 -8.93 -9.57 14.76
N TYR A 169 -8.87 -8.40 15.41
CA TYR A 169 -7.60 -7.76 15.76
C TYR A 169 -6.80 -8.65 16.72
N ASP A 170 -7.45 -9.27 17.71
CA ASP A 170 -6.77 -10.14 18.70
C ASP A 170 -6.29 -11.47 18.09
N LEU A 171 -6.98 -11.95 17.07
CA LEU A 171 -6.68 -13.20 16.37
C LEU A 171 -5.64 -13.02 15.25
N THR A 172 -5.41 -11.77 14.84
CA THR A 172 -4.50 -11.45 13.74
C THR A 172 -3.06 -11.48 14.21
N GLY A 173 -2.23 -12.25 13.51
CA GLY A 173 -0.82 -12.43 13.82
C GLY A 173 0.05 -11.24 13.40
N PHE A 174 1.27 -11.18 13.95
CA PHE A 174 2.21 -10.08 13.66
C PHE A 174 2.62 -10.00 12.19
N GLY A 175 2.61 -11.11 11.46
CA GLY A 175 2.91 -11.16 10.03
C GLY A 175 1.98 -10.27 9.22
N PHE A 176 0.67 -10.33 9.50
CA PHE A 176 -0.30 -9.45 8.86
C PHE A 176 0.06 -7.98 9.07
N TYR A 177 0.38 -7.57 10.30
CA TYR A 177 0.70 -6.17 10.60
C TYR A 177 2.01 -5.72 9.95
N VAL A 178 3.04 -6.58 9.91
CA VAL A 178 4.30 -6.29 9.20
C VAL A 178 4.03 -6.03 7.73
N GLY A 179 3.24 -6.89 7.07
CA GLY A 179 2.87 -6.71 5.66
C GLY A 179 2.04 -5.46 5.43
N ALA A 180 1.00 -5.27 6.23
CA ALA A 180 0.08 -4.15 6.17
C ALA A 180 0.81 -2.80 6.28
N PHE A 181 1.66 -2.64 7.30
CA PHE A 181 2.34 -1.37 7.56
C PHE A 181 3.62 -1.16 6.77
N ALA A 182 4.22 -2.22 6.21
CA ALA A 182 5.31 -2.06 5.24
C ALA A 182 4.89 -1.20 4.03
N SER A 183 3.60 -1.18 3.68
CA SER A 183 3.07 -0.29 2.63
C SER A 183 3.32 1.20 2.89
N GLY A 184 3.47 1.63 4.14
CA GLY A 184 3.83 3.01 4.50
C GLY A 184 5.20 3.42 3.94
N LEU A 185 6.13 2.48 3.79
CA LEU A 185 7.44 2.73 3.19
C LEU A 185 7.37 2.96 1.67
N LEU A 186 6.29 2.50 1.00
CA LEU A 186 6.04 2.84 -0.42
C LEU A 186 5.68 4.32 -0.61
N LEU A 187 5.34 5.03 0.47
CA LEU A 187 5.00 6.45 0.43
C LEU A 187 6.24 7.36 0.47
N VAL A 188 7.40 6.80 0.82
CA VAL A 188 8.66 7.52 1.01
C VAL A 188 9.48 7.52 -0.28
N GLU A 189 9.68 8.70 -0.88
CA GLU A 189 10.50 8.92 -2.09
C GLU A 189 11.61 9.96 -1.92
#